data_AF-A0A2T7EVR7-F1
#
_entry.id   AF-A0A2T7EVR7-F1
#
_cell.length_a   1.000
_cell.length_b   1.000
_cell.length_c   1.000
_cell.angle_alpha   90.00
_cell.angle_beta   90.00
_cell.angle_gamma   90.00
#
_symmetry.space_group_name_H-M   'P 1'
#
loop_
_entity.id
_entity.type
_entity.pdbx_description
1 polymer ?
#
loop_
_entity_poly.entity_id
_entity_poly.type
_entity_poly.pdbx_seq_one_letter_code
_entity_poly.pdbx_strand_id
1 'polypeptide(L)'
;MEEWTQSLIKKPVQGLEIMDWWEKELAHLSKKARRLKAALMIYVAWNIWKARNKRIFEQRTMSPGNMMQEIKAEIQCRFMACGNLEFSSFNV
;
A
#
# COMPACT_ATOMS: atom_id res chain seq x y z
N MET A 1 1.95 -15.92 -12.62
CA MET A 1 2.64 -14.88 -11.82
C MET A 1 1.54 -14.10 -11.14
N GLU A 2 1.29 -14.34 -9.84
CA GLU A 2 0.19 -13.66 -9.14
C GLU A 2 0.47 -12.16 -9.08
N GLU A 3 -0.53 -11.35 -9.47
CA GLU A 3 -0.46 -9.90 -9.28
C GLU A 3 -0.45 -9.60 -7.78
N TRP A 4 0.59 -8.91 -7.31
CA TRP A 4 0.68 -8.51 -5.91
C TRP A 4 -0.55 -7.67 -5.53
N THR A 5 -1.19 -8.02 -4.41
CA THR A 5 -2.50 -7.52 -3.96
C THR A 5 -3.71 -7.98 -4.77
N GLN A 6 -3.60 -8.95 -5.69
CA GLN A 6 -4.72 -9.46 -6.52
C GLN A 6 -5.56 -8.34 -7.17
N SER A 7 -4.89 -7.29 -7.66
CA SER A 7 -5.56 -6.11 -8.24
C SER A 7 -6.51 -5.36 -7.27
N LEU A 8 -6.34 -5.54 -5.95
CA LEU A 8 -7.14 -4.86 -4.93
C LEU A 8 -6.86 -3.35 -4.91
N ILE A 9 -5.64 -2.93 -5.24
CA ILE A 9 -5.25 -1.51 -5.34
C ILE A 9 -5.20 -1.10 -6.80
N LYS A 10 -6.03 -0.11 -7.16
CA LYS A 10 -6.06 0.46 -8.52
C LYS A 10 -5.39 1.83 -8.52
N LYS A 11 -4.67 2.13 -9.60
CA LYS A 11 -4.13 3.49 -9.81
C LYS A 11 -5.29 4.49 -9.89
N PRO A 12 -5.21 5.65 -9.20
CA PRO A 12 -6.20 6.71 -9.35
C PRO A 12 -6.35 7.15 -10.81
N VAL A 13 -7.58 7.42 -11.23
CA VAL A 13 -7.87 8.00 -12.56
C VAL A 13 -7.34 9.43 -12.61
N GLN A 14 -6.79 9.84 -13.75
CA GLN A 14 -6.28 11.20 -13.92
C GLN A 14 -7.41 12.23 -13.77
N GLY A 15 -7.16 13.31 -13.02
CA GLY A 15 -8.14 14.36 -12.75
C GLY A 15 -9.08 14.11 -11.57
N LEU A 16 -8.99 12.94 -10.90
CA LEU A 16 -9.70 12.66 -9.67
C LEU A 16 -8.87 13.14 -8.46
N GLU A 17 -9.51 13.80 -7.50
CA GLU A 17 -8.83 14.16 -6.25
C GLU A 17 -8.45 12.91 -5.44
N ILE A 18 -7.32 12.96 -4.75
CA ILE A 18 -6.80 11.81 -4.01
C ILE A 18 -7.76 11.35 -2.90
N MET A 19 -8.47 12.31 -2.27
CA MET A 19 -9.45 12.02 -1.23
C MET A 19 -10.69 11.35 -1.80
N ASP A 20 -11.22 11.87 -2.91
CA ASP A 20 -12.35 11.24 -3.61
C ASP A 20 -12.00 9.82 -4.07
N TRP A 21 -10.79 9.61 -4.58
CA TRP A 21 -10.30 8.27 -4.92
C TRP A 21 -10.26 7.37 -3.68
N TRP A 22 -9.71 7.86 -2.57
CA TRP A 22 -9.58 7.11 -1.34
C TRP A 22 -10.94 6.63 -0.81
N GLU A 23 -11.92 7.54 -0.78
CA GLU A 23 -13.28 7.23 -0.33
C GLU A 23 -13.97 6.23 -1.27
N LYS A 24 -13.89 6.46 -2.59
CA LYS A 24 -14.47 5.56 -3.60
C LYS A 24 -13.89 4.16 -3.55
N GLU A 25 -12.58 4.03 -3.35
CA GLU A 25 -11.90 2.73 -3.31
C GLU A 25 -12.30 1.88 -2.10
N LEU A 26 -12.75 2.51 -1.00
CA LEU A 26 -13.17 1.87 0.24
C LEU A 26 -14.70 1.71 0.37
N ALA A 27 -15.45 2.45 -0.45
CA ALA A 27 -16.90 2.37 -0.52
C ALA A 27 -17.38 0.97 -0.92
N HIS A 28 -18.56 0.59 -0.43
CA HIS A 28 -19.25 -0.67 -0.77
C HIS A 28 -18.47 -1.98 -0.50
N LEU A 29 -17.29 -1.93 0.12
CA LEU A 29 -16.56 -3.11 0.56
C LEU A 29 -17.12 -3.66 1.87
N SER A 30 -17.05 -5.00 2.03
CA SER A 30 -17.27 -5.63 3.33
C SER A 30 -16.28 -5.10 4.37
N LYS A 31 -16.64 -5.15 5.66
CA LYS A 31 -15.77 -4.68 6.76
C LYS A 31 -14.35 -5.27 6.67
N LYS A 32 -14.26 -6.56 6.34
CA LYS A 32 -13.00 -7.30 6.19
C LYS A 32 -12.18 -6.78 5.00
N ALA A 33 -12.78 -6.72 3.80
CA ALA A 33 -12.10 -6.26 2.59
C ALA A 33 -11.69 -4.78 2.70
N ARG A 34 -12.55 -3.94 3.30
CA ARG A 34 -12.25 -2.53 3.55
C ARG A 34 -11.05 -2.35 4.47
N ARG A 35 -10.98 -3.10 5.58
CA ARG A 35 -9.86 -3.03 6.53
C ARG A 35 -8.55 -3.41 5.85
N LEU A 36 -8.57 -4.47 5.04
CA LEU A 36 -7.41 -4.95 4.29
C LEU A 36 -6.92 -3.91 3.27
N LYS A 37 -7.84 -3.42 2.44
CA LYS A 37 -7.54 -2.43 1.40
C LYS A 37 -7.05 -1.11 2.00
N ALA A 38 -7.70 -0.62 3.06
CA ALA A 38 -7.28 0.59 3.76
C ALA A 38 -5.86 0.45 4.34
N ALA A 39 -5.55 -0.70 4.96
CA ALA A 39 -4.20 -0.95 5.48
C ALA A 39 -3.14 -0.89 4.37
N LEU A 40 -3.40 -1.53 3.23
CA LEU A 40 -2.50 -1.46 2.06
C LEU A 40 -2.32 -0.03 1.55
N MET A 41 -3.42 0.71 1.37
CA MET A 41 -3.36 2.10 0.90
C MET A 41 -2.55 2.99 1.86
N ILE A 42 -2.70 2.79 3.19
CA ILE A 42 -1.91 3.51 4.21
C ILE A 42 -0.41 3.18 4.08
N TYR A 43 -0.05 1.90 3.98
CA TYR A 43 1.36 1.51 3.84
C TYR A 43 2.00 2.03 2.56
N VAL A 44 1.26 2.02 1.45
CA VAL A 44 1.74 2.58 0.18
C VAL A 44 1.96 4.09 0.32
N ALA A 45 0.97 4.84 0.83
CA ALA A 45 1.09 6.29 1.02
C ALA A 45 2.25 6.65 1.97
N TRP A 46 2.40 5.90 3.06
CA TRP A 46 3.49 6.06 4.02
C TRP A 46 4.88 5.84 3.38
N ASN A 47 5.04 4.79 2.58
CA ASN A 47 6.32 4.52 1.91
C ASN A 47 6.66 5.53 0.81
N ILE A 48 5.66 6.04 0.08
CA ILE A 48 5.86 7.16 -0.86
C ILE A 48 6.39 8.38 -0.10
N TRP A 49 5.79 8.71 1.04
CA TRP A 49 6.26 9.80 1.88
C TRP A 49 7.69 9.58 2.39
N LYS A 50 8.01 8.37 2.89
CA LYS A 50 9.38 8.01 3.31
C LYS A 50 10.39 8.16 2.17
N ALA A 51 10.06 7.68 0.97
CA ALA A 51 10.95 7.80 -0.19
C ALA A 51 11.19 9.26 -0.59
N ARG A 52 10.15 10.11 -0.54
CA ARG A 52 10.28 11.55 -0.77
C ARG A 52 11.19 12.19 0.28
N ASN A 53 11.05 11.82 1.54
CA ASN A 53 11.90 12.35 2.62
C ASN A 53 13.35 11.91 2.46
N LYS A 54 13.61 10.63 2.17
CA LYS A 54 14.96 10.15 1.86
C LYS A 54 15.59 10.93 0.70
N ARG A 55 14.80 11.22 -0.34
CA ARG A 55 15.27 12.05 -1.47
C ARG A 55 15.65 13.47 -1.03
N ILE A 56 14.84 14.12 -0.21
CA ILE A 56 15.05 15.52 0.19
C ILE A 56 16.19 15.63 1.21
N PHE A 57 16.18 14.80 2.26
CA PHE A 57 17.08 14.95 3.40
C PHE A 57 18.37 14.14 3.28
N GLU A 58 18.37 13.03 2.53
CA GLU A 58 19.54 12.15 2.38
C GLU A 58 20.11 12.17 0.96
N GLN A 59 19.55 12.98 0.05
CA GLN A 59 19.87 12.98 -1.39
C GLN A 59 19.75 11.59 -2.03
N ARG A 60 18.93 10.71 -1.43
CA ARG A 60 18.81 9.31 -1.85
C ARG A 60 17.54 9.11 -2.65
N THR A 61 17.70 8.93 -3.96
CA THR A 61 16.58 8.60 -4.85
C THR A 61 16.31 7.10 -4.81
N MET A 62 15.05 6.73 -4.71
CA MET A 62 14.60 5.34 -4.71
C MET A 62 13.77 5.07 -5.96
N SER A 63 14.05 3.97 -6.66
CA SER A 63 13.24 3.54 -7.80
C SER A 63 11.87 3.04 -7.32
N PRO A 64 10.82 3.09 -8.17
CA PRO A 64 9.53 2.49 -7.84
C PRO A 64 9.63 1.00 -7.47
N GLY A 65 10.52 0.25 -8.12
CA GLY A 65 10.78 -1.16 -7.80
C GLY A 65 11.34 -1.35 -6.39
N ASN A 66 12.27 -0.51 -5.95
CA ASN A 66 12.82 -0.58 -4.59
C ASN A 66 11.78 -0.14 -3.55
N MET A 67 11.00 0.90 -3.83
CA MET A 67 9.89 1.33 -2.97
C MET A 67 8.86 0.20 -2.78
N MET A 68 8.54 -0.52 -3.85
CA MET A 68 7.66 -1.68 -3.80
C MET A 68 8.19 -2.77 -2.85
N GLN A 69 9.49 -3.06 -2.89
CA GLN A 69 10.09 -4.03 -1.97
C GLN A 69 10.03 -3.56 -0.51
N GLU A 70 10.25 -2.27 -0.25
CA GLU A 70 10.13 -1.68 1.08
C GLU A 70 8.69 -1.80 1.62
N ILE A 71 7.69 -1.54 0.77
CA ILE A 71 6.27 -1.71 1.15
C ILE A 71 5.98 -3.16 1.52
N LYS A 72 6.44 -4.12 0.69
CA LYS A 72 6.28 -5.56 0.98
C LYS A 72 6.93 -5.94 2.31
N ALA A 73 8.17 -5.50 2.52
CA ALA A 73 8.92 -5.79 3.73
C ALA A 73 8.25 -5.21 4.98
N GLU A 74 7.72 -3.99 4.92
CA GLU A 74 7.04 -3.36 6.06
C GLU A 74 5.69 -4.02 6.38
N ILE A 75 4.92 -4.39 5.36
CA ILE A 75 3.68 -5.16 5.53
C ILE A 75 3.99 -6.52 6.16
N GLN A 76 5.03 -7.20 5.67
CA GLN A 76 5.46 -8.50 6.21
C GLN A 76 5.94 -8.38 7.66
N CYS A 77 6.71 -7.33 7.98
CA CYS A 77 7.15 -7.06 9.34
C CYS A 77 5.96 -6.88 10.29
N ARG A 78 4.95 -6.07 9.91
CA ARG A 78 3.73 -5.93 10.71
C ARG A 78 2.98 -7.25 10.85
N PHE A 79 2.88 -8.04 9.79
CA PHE A 79 2.24 -9.34 9.85
C PHE A 79 2.90 -10.25 10.90
N MET A 80 4.23 -10.36 10.84
CA MET A 80 5.00 -11.16 11.81
C MET A 80 4.88 -10.64 13.24
N ALA A 81 4.84 -9.32 13.44
CA ALA A 81 4.79 -8.72 14.77
C ALA A 81 3.40 -8.79 15.43
N CYS A 82 2.32 -8.61 14.66
CA CYS A 82 0.97 -8.45 15.22
C CYS A 82 0.07 -9.67 15.01
N GLY A 83 0.50 -10.68 14.25
CA GLY A 83 -0.26 -11.91 14.01
C GLY A 83 -1.64 -11.72 13.37
N ASN A 84 -1.94 -10.53 12.81
CA ASN A 84 -3.29 -10.16 12.43
C ASN A 84 -3.33 -9.14 11.31
N LEU A 85 -2.96 -9.57 10.12
CA LEU A 85 -3.67 -9.18 8.92
C LEU A 85 -3.93 -10.47 8.15
N GLU A 86 -5.14 -10.65 7.64
CA GLU A 86 -5.50 -11.77 6.78
C GLU A 86 -4.85 -11.64 5.38
N PHE A 87 -3.61 -11.15 5.34
CA PHE A 87 -2.72 -11.09 4.19
C PHE A 87 -2.23 -12.47 3.77
N SER A 88 -2.51 -13.54 4.52
CA SER A 88 -2.25 -14.93 4.12
C SER A 88 -2.88 -15.32 2.77
N SER A 89 -3.79 -14.50 2.25
CA SER A 89 -4.42 -14.63 0.94
C SER A 89 -3.61 -13.99 -0.20
N PHE A 90 -2.58 -13.20 0.10
CA PHE A 90 -1.58 -12.79 -0.87
C PHE A 90 -0.34 -13.59 -0.53
N ASN A 91 0.13 -14.43 -1.45
CA ASN A 91 1.43 -15.08 -1.29
C ASN A 91 2.51 -13.97 -1.21
N VAL A 92 2.87 -13.58 0.01
CA VAL A 92 3.98 -12.67 0.32
C VAL A 92 5.24 -13.48 0.48
#